data_AF-A0A7C1M5N8-F1
#
_entry.id   AF-A0A7C1M5N8-F1
#
_cell.length_a   1.000
_cell.length_b   1.000
_cell.length_c   1.000
_cell.angle_alpha   90.00
_cell.angle_beta   90.00
_cell.angle_gamma   90.00
#
_symmetry.space_group_name_H-M   'P 1'
#
loop_
_entity.id
_entity.type
_entity.pdbx_description
1 polymer ?
#
loop_
_entity_poly.entity_id
_entity_poly.type
_entity_poly.pdbx_seq_one_letter_code
_entity_poly.pdbx_strand_id
1 'polypeptide(L)'
;MNRIANFEHINGELLSCIPEDQFERVMSSNLCDIDPEFLGFVDIYKHLSEIIPLDFTVVDLGCAYAPQAFLFEHHRAYIGVDISDCQRFKAKNSTHHQMPIIEFLGKHGSCLRKETTFAICSYVPPWHDDNMKLVREFFINVFTFYPCGSGVPSGRSPTARWLNVVSSPEMYGIEQGIGYEK
;
A
#
# COMPACT_ATOMS: atom_id res chain seq x y z
N MET A 1 -5.13 -2.73 21.92
CA MET A 1 -5.27 -3.94 21.08
C MET A 1 -3.90 -4.37 20.60
N ASN A 2 -3.63 -5.67 20.53
CA ASN A 2 -2.40 -6.22 19.96
C ASN A 2 -2.39 -5.95 18.44
N ARG A 3 -1.29 -5.40 17.88
CA ARG A 3 -1.18 -5.06 16.45
C ARG A 3 -1.33 -6.28 15.54
N ILE A 4 -0.87 -7.45 15.98
CA ILE A 4 -0.97 -8.71 15.22
C ILE A 4 -2.45 -9.11 15.07
N ALA A 5 -3.18 -9.12 16.18
CA ALA A 5 -4.62 -9.41 16.17
C ALA A 5 -5.43 -8.42 15.32
N ASN A 6 -4.97 -7.16 15.22
CA ASN A 6 -5.60 -6.16 14.35
C ASN A 6 -5.34 -6.43 12.87
N PHE A 7 -4.11 -6.81 12.51
CA PHE A 7 -3.76 -7.17 11.13
C PHE A 7 -4.55 -8.38 10.65
N GLU A 8 -4.56 -9.48 11.42
CA GLU A 8 -5.27 -10.71 11.06
C GLU A 8 -6.77 -10.46 10.86
N HIS A 9 -7.36 -9.65 11.73
CA HIS A 9 -8.75 -9.25 11.63
C HIS A 9 -9.04 -8.47 10.34
N ILE A 10 -8.26 -7.43 10.04
CA ILE A 10 -8.42 -6.61 8.83
C ILE A 10 -8.20 -7.45 7.57
N ASN A 11 -7.20 -8.33 7.57
CA ASN A 11 -6.92 -9.23 6.45
C ASN A 11 -8.09 -10.19 6.20
N GLY A 12 -8.65 -10.78 7.26
CA GLY A 12 -9.83 -11.65 7.16
C GLY A 12 -11.09 -10.90 6.69
N GLU A 13 -11.32 -9.69 7.17
CA GLU A 13 -12.41 -8.83 6.68
C GLU A 13 -12.25 -8.54 5.18
N LEU A 14 -11.06 -8.13 4.76
CA LEU A 14 -10.78 -7.85 3.35
C LEU A 14 -10.96 -9.09 2.48
N LEU A 15 -10.47 -10.24 2.92
CA LEU A 15 -10.62 -11.51 2.22
C LEU A 15 -12.10 -11.84 1.98
N SER A 16 -12.97 -11.57 2.96
CA SER A 16 -14.42 -11.80 2.83
C SER A 16 -15.11 -10.89 1.81
N CYS A 17 -14.49 -9.76 1.44
CA CYS A 17 -15.00 -8.85 0.42
C CYS A 17 -14.54 -9.20 -1.00
N ILE A 18 -13.51 -10.03 -1.14
CA ILE A 18 -12.93 -10.40 -2.43
C ILE A 18 -13.81 -11.48 -3.09
N PRO A 19 -14.27 -11.27 -4.34
CA PRO A 19 -14.97 -12.32 -5.10
C PRO A 19 -14.09 -13.55 -5.31
N GLU A 20 -14.67 -14.74 -5.15
CA GLU A 20 -13.98 -16.03 -5.25
C GLU A 20 -13.25 -16.20 -6.58
N ASP A 21 -13.87 -15.79 -7.69
CA ASP A 21 -13.27 -15.86 -9.04
C ASP A 21 -12.02 -14.98 -9.16
N GLN A 22 -12.01 -13.81 -8.52
CA GLN A 22 -10.83 -12.96 -8.50
C GLN A 22 -9.74 -13.53 -7.60
N PHE A 23 -10.13 -14.11 -6.47
CA PHE A 23 -9.21 -14.76 -5.54
C PHE A 23 -8.46 -15.91 -6.22
N GLU A 24 -9.18 -16.86 -6.80
CA GLU A 24 -8.58 -17.99 -7.51
C GLU A 24 -7.67 -17.54 -8.66
N ARG A 25 -8.12 -16.54 -9.44
CA ARG A 25 -7.34 -16.01 -10.58
C ARG A 25 -6.03 -15.36 -10.15
N VAL A 26 -6.04 -14.58 -9.07
CA VAL A 26 -4.82 -13.90 -8.59
C VAL A 26 -3.90 -14.90 -7.90
N MET A 27 -4.42 -15.76 -7.04
CA MET A 27 -3.62 -16.72 -6.28
C MET A 27 -3.01 -17.83 -7.15
N SER A 28 -3.62 -18.13 -8.30
CA SER A 28 -3.04 -19.05 -9.30
C SER A 28 -2.01 -18.40 -10.22
N SER A 29 -1.75 -17.09 -10.08
CA SER A 29 -0.77 -16.40 -10.93
C SER A 29 0.66 -16.83 -10.62
N ASN A 30 1.46 -16.99 -11.68
CA ASN A 30 2.89 -17.27 -11.52
C ASN A 30 3.55 -16.12 -10.77
N LEU A 31 4.39 -16.45 -9.77
CA LEU A 31 5.09 -15.49 -8.91
C LEU A 31 4.17 -14.69 -7.96
N CYS A 32 2.94 -15.14 -7.67
CA CYS A 32 2.12 -14.58 -6.58
C CYS A 32 2.89 -14.64 -5.25
N ASP A 33 3.09 -13.50 -4.60
CA ASP A 33 3.80 -13.38 -3.32
C ASP A 33 2.90 -12.95 -2.14
N ILE A 34 1.58 -13.05 -2.35
CA ILE A 34 0.53 -12.91 -1.33
C ILE A 34 -0.22 -14.24 -1.14
N ASP A 35 -0.93 -14.37 -0.02
CA ASP A 35 -1.70 -15.57 0.34
C ASP A 35 -2.90 -15.20 1.24
N PRO A 36 -3.80 -16.15 1.62
CA PRO A 36 -4.97 -15.84 2.44
C PRO A 36 -4.64 -15.23 3.82
N GLU A 37 -3.47 -15.49 4.39
CA GLU A 37 -3.01 -14.96 5.68
C GLU A 37 -2.27 -13.62 5.51
N PHE A 38 -1.79 -13.31 4.30
CA PHE A 38 -1.11 -12.06 3.97
C PHE A 38 -1.54 -11.51 2.60
N LEU A 39 -2.56 -10.66 2.58
CA LEU A 39 -2.98 -9.88 1.42
C LEU A 39 -2.16 -8.58 1.22
N GLY A 40 -0.96 -8.51 1.81
CA GLY A 40 -0.13 -7.30 1.84
C GLY A 40 -0.34 -6.43 3.07
N PHE A 41 0.26 -5.24 3.07
CA PHE A 41 0.25 -4.29 4.21
C PHE A 41 -1.10 -3.54 4.35
N VAL A 42 -2.20 -4.28 4.41
CA VAL A 42 -3.59 -3.79 4.29
C VAL A 42 -4.09 -3.01 5.50
N ASP A 43 -3.43 -3.14 6.65
CA ASP A 43 -3.78 -2.44 7.90
C ASP A 43 -3.70 -0.91 7.74
N ILE A 44 -2.65 -0.42 7.09
CA ILE A 44 -2.50 1.02 6.78
C ILE A 44 -3.64 1.47 5.87
N TYR A 45 -3.95 0.70 4.83
CA TYR A 45 -5.00 1.06 3.87
C TYR A 45 -6.39 1.07 4.51
N LYS A 46 -6.66 0.17 5.47
CA LYS A 46 -7.92 0.17 6.21
C LYS A 46 -8.11 1.47 6.96
N HIS A 47 -7.11 1.93 7.71
CA HIS A 47 -7.20 3.21 8.41
C HIS A 47 -7.30 4.40 7.46
N LEU A 48 -6.56 4.38 6.34
CA LEU A 48 -6.68 5.41 5.31
C LEU A 48 -8.09 5.46 4.71
N SER A 49 -8.72 4.31 4.45
CA SER A 49 -10.08 4.24 3.90
C SER A 49 -11.15 4.85 4.80
N GLU A 50 -10.90 4.95 6.11
CA GLU A 50 -11.84 5.49 7.08
C GLU A 50 -11.70 7.01 7.26
N ILE A 51 -10.54 7.58 6.93
CA ILE A 51 -10.26 9.01 7.09
C ILE A 51 -10.32 9.79 5.77
N ILE A 52 -10.13 9.13 4.63
CA ILE A 52 -10.21 9.78 3.32
C ILE A 52 -11.70 10.03 3.00
N PRO A 53 -12.09 11.25 2.58
CA PRO A 53 -13.47 11.53 2.23
C PRO A 53 -13.95 10.69 1.03
N LEU A 54 -15.19 10.20 1.09
CA LEU A 54 -15.74 9.30 0.07
C LEU A 54 -15.84 9.94 -1.33
N ASP A 55 -15.92 11.26 -1.43
CA ASP A 55 -15.93 11.94 -2.72
C ASP A 55 -14.54 12.09 -3.35
N PHE A 56 -13.47 11.60 -2.70
CA PHE A 56 -12.11 11.65 -3.22
C PHE A 56 -11.81 10.50 -4.17
N THR A 57 -10.94 10.76 -5.14
CA THR A 57 -10.25 9.72 -5.91
C THR A 57 -9.01 9.27 -5.15
N VAL A 58 -8.87 7.97 -4.93
CA VAL A 58 -7.67 7.38 -4.32
C VAL A 58 -6.74 6.91 -5.43
N VAL A 59 -5.48 7.34 -5.40
CA VAL A 59 -4.44 6.89 -6.33
C VAL A 59 -3.40 6.10 -5.54
N ASP A 60 -3.37 4.79 -5.71
CA ASP A 60 -2.43 3.90 -5.05
C ASP A 60 -1.25 3.56 -5.95
N LEU A 61 -0.09 4.09 -5.59
CA LEU A 61 1.15 4.04 -6.35
C LEU A 61 2.02 2.93 -5.78
N GLY A 62 2.35 1.94 -6.60
CA GLY A 62 2.98 0.68 -6.19
C GLY A 62 1.99 -0.32 -5.61
N CYS A 63 0.82 -0.45 -6.24
CA CYS A 63 -0.31 -1.21 -5.70
C CYS A 63 -0.15 -2.74 -5.75
N ALA A 64 0.89 -3.28 -6.42
CA ALA A 64 1.10 -4.71 -6.64
C ALA A 64 -0.19 -5.43 -7.11
N TYR A 65 -0.67 -6.43 -6.38
CA TYR A 65 -1.90 -7.21 -6.67
C TYR A 65 -3.20 -6.46 -6.35
N ALA A 66 -3.13 -5.33 -5.65
CA ALA A 66 -4.24 -4.43 -5.32
C ALA A 66 -5.45 -4.98 -4.53
N PRO A 67 -5.33 -5.94 -3.58
CA PRO A 67 -6.46 -6.36 -2.76
C PRO A 67 -7.08 -5.19 -1.96
N GLN A 68 -6.27 -4.21 -1.55
CA GLN A 68 -6.69 -2.99 -0.89
C GLN A 68 -7.71 -2.16 -1.67
N ALA A 69 -7.88 -2.36 -2.98
CA ALA A 69 -8.88 -1.68 -3.79
C ALA A 69 -10.31 -1.86 -3.23
N PHE A 70 -10.61 -3.00 -2.61
CA PHE A 70 -11.93 -3.26 -2.02
C PHE A 70 -12.20 -2.41 -0.78
N LEU A 71 -11.17 -1.99 -0.03
CA LEU A 71 -11.33 -1.05 1.09
C LEU A 71 -11.80 0.33 0.62
N PHE A 72 -11.56 0.66 -0.64
CA PHE A 72 -11.91 1.95 -1.24
C PHE A 72 -13.09 1.88 -2.22
N GLU A 73 -13.86 0.79 -2.24
CA GLU A 73 -14.94 0.59 -3.22
C GLU A 73 -16.01 1.70 -3.21
N HIS A 74 -16.21 2.33 -2.05
CA HIS A 74 -17.19 3.41 -1.85
C HIS A 74 -16.64 4.82 -2.08
N HIS A 75 -15.35 4.94 -2.40
CA HIS A 75 -14.76 6.22 -2.81
C HIS A 75 -15.15 6.56 -4.25
N ARG A 76 -14.98 7.81 -4.68
CA ARG A 76 -15.30 8.25 -6.05
C ARG A 76 -14.65 7.35 -7.10
N ALA A 77 -13.37 7.02 -6.90
CA ALA A 77 -12.63 6.08 -7.73
C ALA A 77 -11.39 5.58 -7.01
N TYR A 78 -10.92 4.40 -7.40
CA TYR A 78 -9.61 3.87 -7.02
C TYR A 78 -8.75 3.69 -8.28
N ILE A 79 -7.53 4.23 -8.28
CA ILE A 79 -6.58 4.10 -9.39
C ILE A 79 -5.33 3.42 -8.86
N GLY A 80 -5.13 2.15 -9.21
CA GLY A 80 -3.90 1.42 -8.91
C GLY A 80 -2.86 1.61 -10.01
N VAL A 81 -1.63 1.92 -9.63
CA VAL A 81 -0.50 2.08 -10.56
C VAL A 81 0.64 1.19 -10.08
N ASP A 82 1.18 0.35 -10.94
CA ASP A 82 2.33 -0.49 -10.61
C ASP A 82 3.04 -0.94 -11.90
N ILE A 83 4.35 -1.20 -11.84
CA ILE A 83 5.13 -1.59 -13.02
C ILE A 83 4.98 -3.08 -13.37
N SER A 84 4.63 -3.90 -12.39
CA SER A 84 4.65 -5.36 -12.49
C SER A 84 3.58 -5.87 -13.45
N ASP A 85 3.92 -6.86 -14.25
CA ASP A 85 2.97 -7.58 -15.10
C ASP A 85 2.31 -8.70 -14.29
N CYS A 86 1.35 -8.35 -13.44
CA CYS A 86 0.65 -9.30 -12.58
C CYS A 86 -0.87 -9.17 -12.67
N GLN A 87 -1.56 -10.26 -12.31
CA GLN A 87 -3.01 -10.25 -12.13
C GLN A 87 -3.36 -9.40 -10.91
N ARG A 88 -4.36 -8.51 -11.05
CA ARG A 88 -4.80 -7.63 -9.96
C ARG A 88 -6.24 -7.89 -9.56
N PHE A 89 -6.52 -7.68 -8.28
CA PHE A 89 -7.86 -7.52 -7.75
C PHE A 89 -8.49 -6.23 -8.27
N LYS A 90 -9.80 -6.26 -8.50
CA LYS A 90 -10.56 -5.16 -9.11
C LYS A 90 -11.89 -4.97 -8.40
N ALA A 91 -11.99 -3.91 -7.60
CA ALA A 91 -13.25 -3.39 -7.08
C ALA A 91 -14.05 -2.66 -8.16
N LYS A 92 -15.36 -2.42 -7.93
CA LYS A 92 -16.25 -1.84 -8.95
C LYS A 92 -15.82 -0.46 -9.46
N ASN A 93 -15.25 0.37 -8.59
CA ASN A 93 -14.78 1.73 -8.90
C ASN A 93 -13.28 1.78 -9.27
N SER A 94 -12.65 0.63 -9.51
CA SER A 94 -11.20 0.56 -9.69
C SER A 94 -10.73 0.48 -11.14
N THR A 95 -9.64 1.18 -11.42
CA THR A 95 -8.88 1.13 -12.68
C THR A 95 -7.41 0.90 -12.38
N HIS A 96 -6.71 0.16 -13.25
CA HIS A 96 -5.30 -0.18 -13.05
C HIS A 96 -4.45 0.25 -14.25
N HIS A 97 -3.28 0.79 -13.97
CA HIS A 97 -2.28 1.18 -14.96
C HIS A 97 -0.97 0.44 -14.72
N GLN A 98 -0.53 -0.32 -15.72
CA GLN A 98 0.76 -1.00 -15.70
C GLN A 98 1.83 -0.10 -16.31
N MET A 99 2.48 0.71 -15.48
CA MET A 99 3.54 1.65 -15.90
C MET A 99 4.31 2.20 -14.69
N PRO A 100 5.51 2.79 -14.89
CA PRO A 100 6.20 3.53 -13.86
C PRO A 100 5.38 4.73 -13.34
N ILE A 101 5.53 5.06 -12.05
CA ILE A 101 4.82 6.18 -11.40
C ILE A 101 5.07 7.49 -12.16
N ILE A 102 6.31 7.79 -12.52
CA ILE A 102 6.67 9.01 -13.26
C ILE A 102 5.95 9.11 -14.61
N GLU A 103 5.78 7.99 -15.31
CA GLU A 103 5.08 7.94 -16.59
C GLU A 103 3.57 8.15 -16.39
N PHE A 104 2.99 7.52 -15.38
CA PHE A 104 1.59 7.73 -15.01
C PHE A 104 1.30 9.20 -14.72
N LEU A 105 2.13 9.85 -13.91
CA LEU A 105 1.97 11.27 -13.58
C LEU A 105 2.12 12.16 -14.82
N GLY A 106 3.06 11.85 -15.71
CA GLY A 106 3.24 12.58 -16.97
C GLY A 106 2.04 12.46 -17.92
N LYS A 107 1.41 11.27 -18.00
CA LYS A 107 0.29 11.01 -18.93
C LYS A 107 -1.08 11.39 -18.38
N HIS A 108 -1.32 11.12 -17.11
CA HIS A 108 -2.65 11.22 -16.49
C HIS A 108 -2.74 12.31 -15.43
N GLY A 109 -1.61 12.82 -14.94
CA GLY A 109 -1.56 13.74 -13.82
C GLY A 109 -2.35 15.03 -14.05
N SER A 110 -2.38 15.57 -15.27
CA SER A 110 -3.15 16.79 -15.61
C SER A 110 -4.67 16.58 -15.56
N CYS A 111 -5.15 15.33 -15.62
CA CYS A 111 -6.56 15.00 -15.54
C CYS A 111 -7.05 14.82 -14.10
N LEU A 112 -6.13 14.74 -13.13
CA LEU A 112 -6.46 14.56 -11.72
C LEU A 112 -6.83 15.91 -11.07
N ARG A 113 -7.92 15.93 -10.32
CA ARG A 113 -8.31 17.08 -9.49
C ARG A 113 -7.56 17.00 -8.17
N LYS A 114 -6.45 17.73 -8.04
CA LYS A 114 -5.52 17.60 -6.91
C LYS A 114 -6.16 17.82 -5.54
N GLU A 115 -7.18 18.68 -5.48
CA GLU A 115 -7.90 19.03 -4.25
C GLU A 115 -8.77 17.88 -3.73
N THR A 116 -9.27 17.02 -4.63
CA THR A 116 -10.12 15.86 -4.31
C THR A 116 -9.46 14.55 -4.73
N THR A 117 -8.13 14.51 -4.75
CA THR A 117 -7.34 13.30 -5.00
C THR A 117 -6.45 13.05 -3.80
N PHE A 118 -6.43 11.81 -3.32
CA PHE A 118 -5.53 11.35 -2.27
C PHE A 118 -4.58 10.30 -2.83
N ALA A 119 -3.29 10.59 -2.80
CA ALA A 119 -2.27 9.64 -3.24
C ALA A 119 -1.76 8.79 -2.08
N ILE A 120 -1.57 7.50 -2.32
CA ILE A 120 -0.92 6.57 -1.41
C ILE A 120 0.33 6.05 -2.12
N CYS A 121 1.48 6.13 -1.46
CA CYS A 121 2.73 5.54 -1.94
C CYS A 121 3.38 4.83 -0.74
N SER A 122 2.97 3.59 -0.52
CA SER A 122 3.33 2.81 0.67
C SER A 122 4.15 1.59 0.26
N TYR A 123 5.28 1.36 0.95
CA TYR A 123 6.22 0.25 0.69
C TYR A 123 6.82 0.21 -0.74
N VAL A 124 6.77 1.32 -1.47
CA VAL A 124 7.40 1.44 -2.79
C VAL A 124 8.89 1.77 -2.65
N PRO A 125 9.81 0.88 -3.07
CA PRO A 125 11.23 1.18 -3.00
C PRO A 125 11.62 2.24 -4.04
N PRO A 126 12.79 2.89 -3.87
CA PRO A 126 13.32 3.83 -4.86
C PRO A 126 13.92 3.07 -6.06
N TRP A 127 13.12 2.28 -6.76
CA TRP A 127 13.60 1.38 -7.82
C TRP A 127 14.20 2.12 -9.02
N HIS A 128 13.82 3.39 -9.26
CA HIS A 128 14.31 4.19 -10.38
C HIS A 128 14.47 5.70 -10.09
N ASP A 129 13.79 6.21 -9.06
CA ASP A 129 13.90 7.58 -8.57
C ASP A 129 13.39 7.61 -7.10
N ASP A 130 13.48 8.75 -6.42
CA ASP A 130 12.82 8.98 -5.14
C ASP A 130 11.30 9.13 -5.37
N ASN A 131 10.62 7.99 -5.54
CA ASN A 131 9.18 7.90 -5.76
C ASN A 131 8.40 8.64 -4.66
N MET A 132 8.84 8.56 -3.41
CA MET A 132 8.17 9.24 -2.31
C MET A 132 8.27 10.77 -2.45
N LYS A 133 9.45 11.29 -2.80
CA LYS A 133 9.63 12.71 -3.07
C LYS A 133 8.80 13.17 -4.26
N LEU A 134 8.85 12.44 -5.38
CA LEU A 134 8.07 12.74 -6.59
C LEU A 134 6.57 12.87 -6.29
N VAL A 135 6.01 11.92 -5.53
CA VAL A 135 4.58 11.91 -5.19
C VAL A 135 4.23 13.04 -4.23
N ARG A 136 5.09 13.34 -3.25
CA ARG A 136 4.89 14.49 -2.33
C ARG A 136 4.90 15.83 -3.03
N GLU A 137 5.73 16.00 -4.06
CA GLU A 137 5.77 17.24 -4.84
C GLU A 137 4.57 17.36 -5.79
N PHE A 138 4.00 16.24 -6.23
CA PHE A 138 2.90 16.24 -7.20
C PHE A 138 1.52 16.46 -6.56
N PHE A 139 1.21 15.75 -5.46
CA PHE A 139 -0.11 15.70 -4.84
C PHE A 139 -0.22 16.60 -3.60
N ILE A 140 -1.40 17.20 -3.40
CA ILE A 140 -1.71 17.99 -2.20
C ILE A 140 -1.98 17.06 -1.01
N ASN A 141 -2.83 16.05 -1.22
CA ASN A 141 -3.16 15.07 -0.20
C ASN A 141 -2.41 13.77 -0.50
N VAL A 142 -1.50 13.38 0.39
CA VAL A 142 -0.61 12.26 0.16
C VAL A 142 -0.26 11.54 1.45
N PHE A 143 -0.31 10.20 1.42
CA PHE A 143 0.34 9.33 2.38
C PHE A 143 1.52 8.63 1.72
N THR A 144 2.68 8.69 2.37
CA THR A 144 3.93 8.09 1.87
C THR A 144 4.66 7.41 3.01
N PHE A 145 4.96 6.12 2.85
CA PHE A 145 5.64 5.34 3.87
C PHE A 145 6.61 4.33 3.24
N TYR A 146 7.84 4.32 3.74
CA TYR A 146 8.81 3.26 3.48
C TYR A 146 9.61 3.04 4.77
N PRO A 147 9.73 1.80 5.27
CA PRO A 147 10.46 1.56 6.50
C PRO A 147 11.97 1.81 6.27
N CYS A 148 12.54 2.74 7.02
CA CYS A 148 13.98 3.00 7.05
C CYS A 148 14.60 2.44 8.35
N GLY A 149 15.57 1.55 8.24
CA GLY A 149 16.32 1.00 9.38
C GLY A 149 17.52 0.15 8.94
N SER A 150 18.61 0.18 9.71
CA SER A 150 19.94 -0.41 9.46
C SER A 150 19.98 -1.94 9.27
N GLY A 151 18.82 -2.60 9.25
CA GLY A 151 18.71 -4.02 8.94
C GLY A 151 18.63 -4.32 7.46
N VAL A 152 18.03 -3.49 6.61
CA VAL A 152 17.62 -3.91 5.26
C VAL A 152 18.85 -3.94 4.32
N PRO A 153 19.34 -5.12 3.88
CA PRO A 153 20.41 -5.17 2.91
C PRO A 153 19.89 -4.56 1.60
N SER A 154 20.65 -3.64 1.02
CA SER A 154 20.40 -3.10 -0.31
C SER A 154 20.16 -4.25 -1.30
N GLY A 155 18.96 -4.32 -1.89
CA GLY A 155 18.65 -5.22 -3.00
C GLY A 155 17.81 -6.48 -2.69
N ARG A 156 17.11 -6.57 -1.56
CA ARG A 156 16.11 -7.66 -1.34
C ARG A 156 14.73 -7.12 -0.98
N SER A 157 13.72 -7.69 -1.62
CA SER A 157 12.29 -7.42 -1.37
C SER A 157 11.97 -7.46 0.14
N PRO A 158 11.19 -6.51 0.67
CA PRO A 158 10.71 -6.54 2.06
C PRO A 158 9.90 -7.80 2.43
N THR A 159 9.36 -8.53 1.45
CA THR A 159 8.43 -9.65 1.68
C THR A 159 9.06 -10.76 2.54
N ALA A 160 10.35 -11.05 2.38
CA ALA A 160 11.01 -12.13 3.12
C ALA A 160 11.32 -11.82 4.60
N ARG A 161 11.29 -10.53 5.01
CA ARG A 161 11.67 -10.14 6.37
C ARG A 161 10.51 -9.72 7.25
N TRP A 162 9.38 -9.26 6.71
CA TRP A 162 8.22 -8.95 7.53
C TRP A 162 7.67 -10.18 8.27
N LEU A 163 7.64 -11.35 7.61
CA LEU A 163 7.33 -12.63 8.27
C LEU A 163 8.26 -12.95 9.47
N ASN A 164 9.49 -12.42 9.52
CA ASN A 164 10.41 -12.63 10.63
C ASN A 164 10.43 -11.48 11.66
N VAL A 165 10.00 -10.26 11.27
CA VAL A 165 9.98 -9.08 12.15
C VAL A 165 8.71 -9.05 13.01
N VAL A 166 7.58 -9.54 12.49
CA VAL A 166 6.35 -9.67 13.29
C VAL A 166 6.48 -10.79 14.34
N SER A 167 7.42 -11.72 14.16
CA SER A 167 7.69 -12.85 15.06
C SER A 167 8.79 -12.62 16.09
N SER A 168 9.51 -11.48 16.07
CA SER A 168 10.66 -11.24 16.95
C SER A 168 10.34 -10.25 18.07
N PRO A 169 10.35 -10.66 19.36
CA PRO A 169 10.08 -9.79 20.51
C PRO A 169 11.18 -8.76 20.82
N GLU A 170 12.27 -8.68 20.07
CA GLU A 170 13.49 -7.98 20.52
C GLU A 170 13.64 -6.52 20.07
N MET A 171 12.65 -5.94 19.38
CA MET A 171 12.68 -4.51 18.98
C MET A 171 11.89 -3.60 19.94
N TYR A 172 11.78 -3.96 21.23
CA TYR A 172 11.25 -3.08 22.28
C TYR A 172 12.40 -2.35 22.99
N GLY A 173 12.99 -1.38 22.31
CA GLY A 173 14.01 -0.50 22.88
C GLY A 173 13.79 0.94 22.43
N ILE A 174 12.78 1.61 23.00
CA ILE A 174 12.71 3.07 22.95
C ILE A 174 13.75 3.56 23.95
N GLU A 175 14.90 4.03 23.47
CA GLU A 175 15.79 4.87 24.27
C GLU A 175 15.02 6.13 24.70
N GLN A 176 14.62 6.18 25.97
CA GLN A 176 14.16 7.42 26.59
C GLN A 176 15.37 8.34 26.79
N GLY A 177 15.65 9.16 25.79
CA GLY A 177 16.42 10.39 25.96
C GLY A 177 15.47 11.53 26.35
N ILE A 178 15.31 11.79 27.64
CA ILE A 178 14.84 13.10 28.10
C ILE A 178 15.78 13.57 29.21
N GLY A 179 16.72 14.44 28.83
CA GLY A 179 17.49 15.22 29.77
C GLY A 179 16.59 16.30 30.40
N TYR A 180 16.83 16.56 31.68
CA TYR A 180 16.54 17.86 32.29
C TYR A 180 17.74 18.24 33.15
N GLU A 181 18.40 19.33 32.74
CA GLU A 181 19.21 20.17 33.61
C GLU A 181 18.30 20.86 34.63
N LYS A 182 18.58 20.67 35.92
CA LYS A 182 19.07 21.72 36.85
C LYS A 182 19.40 21.12 38.20
#